data_AF-A0A4U0RG07-F1
#
_entry.id   AF-A0A4U0RG07-F1
#
_cell.length_a   1.000
_cell.length_b   1.000
_cell.length_c   1.000
_cell.angle_alpha   90.00
_cell.angle_beta   90.00
_cell.angle_gamma   90.00
#
_symmetry.space_group_name_H-M   'P 1'
#
loop_
_entity.id
_entity.type
_entity.pdbx_description
1 polymer ?
#
loop_
_entity_poly.entity_id
_entity_poly.type
_entity_poly.pdbx_seq_one_letter_code
_entity_poly.pdbx_strand_id
1 'polypeptide(L)'
;MTITNTDVLKVLPKLRLTQTAYDLLFTMSDLQETGGIVKASQRELGARIGASRNALQRAMGLLVDRGLVMEPQKYRTYELHPFITDYPDEAALQTAFADALARIAAGELLDIAPPEYDVQPPKKPVTPALQRVS
;
A
#
# COMPACT_ATOMS: atom_id res chain seq x y z
N MET A 1 7.32 -18.89 -3.04
CA MET A 1 6.31 -18.64 -1.99
C MET A 1 5.04 -18.21 -2.72
N THR A 2 3.98 -19.03 -2.69
CA THR A 2 2.74 -18.71 -3.41
C THR A 2 1.95 -17.70 -2.57
N ILE A 3 1.91 -16.44 -2.99
CA ILE A 3 1.06 -15.44 -2.34
C ILE A 3 -0.37 -15.75 -2.76
N THR A 4 -1.18 -16.28 -1.85
CA THR A 4 -2.62 -16.43 -2.07
C THR A 4 -3.34 -15.14 -1.66
N ASN A 5 -4.55 -14.88 -2.18
CA ASN A 5 -5.37 -13.72 -1.76
C ASN A 5 -5.51 -13.66 -0.22
N THR A 6 -5.60 -14.82 0.43
CA THR A 6 -5.61 -14.95 1.90
C THR A 6 -4.35 -14.39 2.57
N ASP A 7 -3.19 -14.41 1.91
CA ASP A 7 -1.94 -13.88 2.46
C ASP A 7 -1.89 -12.35 2.39
N VAL A 8 -2.53 -11.74 1.39
CA VAL A 8 -2.69 -10.29 1.31
C VAL A 8 -3.58 -9.78 2.44
N LEU A 9 -4.70 -10.46 2.72
CA LEU A 9 -5.57 -10.10 3.86
C LEU A 9 -4.83 -10.18 5.21
N LYS A 10 -3.87 -11.11 5.36
CA LYS A 10 -3.02 -11.19 6.56
C LYS A 10 -1.98 -10.07 6.62
N VAL A 11 -1.58 -9.50 5.48
CA VAL A 11 -0.58 -8.43 5.41
C VAL A 11 -1.20 -7.06 5.65
N LEU A 12 -2.45 -6.82 5.24
CA LEU A 12 -3.13 -5.52 5.37
C LEU A 12 -3.05 -4.89 6.77
N PRO A 13 -3.31 -5.60 7.88
CA PRO A 13 -3.16 -5.02 9.23
C PRO A 13 -1.70 -4.67 9.58
N LYS A 14 -0.73 -5.38 8.99
CA LYS A 14 0.71 -5.16 9.20
C LYS A 14 1.24 -3.98 8.39
N LEU A 15 0.46 -3.49 7.41
CA LEU A 15 0.83 -2.33 6.62
C LEU A 15 0.74 -1.02 7.42
N ARG A 16 0.19 -0.99 8.64
CA ARG A 16 0.15 0.23 9.48
C ARG A 16 -0.39 1.44 8.69
N LEU A 17 -1.43 1.23 7.89
CA LEU A 17 -2.07 2.30 7.14
C LEU A 17 -2.76 3.26 8.11
N THR A 18 -2.77 4.54 7.77
CA THR A 18 -3.59 5.53 8.49
C THR A 18 -5.07 5.31 8.15
N GLN A 19 -5.99 5.81 8.97
CA GLN A 19 -7.42 5.75 8.65
C GLN A 19 -7.73 6.33 7.27
N THR A 20 -7.16 7.50 6.95
CA THR A 20 -7.33 8.13 5.63
C THR A 20 -6.81 7.26 4.48
N ALA A 21 -5.73 6.49 4.69
CA ALA A 21 -5.23 5.56 3.67
C ALA A 21 -6.14 4.34 3.51
N TYR A 22 -6.74 3.83 4.60
CA TYR A 22 -7.79 2.81 4.52
C TYR A 22 -9.02 3.33 3.76
N ASP A 23 -9.53 4.51 4.11
CA ASP A 23 -10.72 5.11 3.48
C ASP A 23 -10.47 5.37 1.98
N LEU A 24 -9.26 5.84 1.64
CA LEU A 24 -8.82 6.04 0.27
C LEU A 24 -8.76 4.72 -0.50
N LEU A 25 -8.13 3.68 0.07
CA LEU A 25 -8.01 2.37 -0.58
C LEU A 25 -9.39 1.74 -0.83
N PHE A 26 -10.28 1.81 0.15
CA PHE A 26 -11.65 1.33 0.02
C PHE A 26 -12.41 2.08 -1.08
N THR A 27 -12.31 3.42 -1.07
CA THR A 27 -12.92 4.27 -2.12
C THR A 27 -12.37 3.95 -3.51
N MET A 28 -11.07 3.67 -3.63
CA MET A 28 -10.45 3.28 -4.89
C MET A 28 -10.90 1.89 -5.34
N SER A 29 -11.08 0.96 -4.40
CA SER A 29 -11.59 -0.39 -4.67
C SER A 29 -13.03 -0.35 -5.18
N ASP A 30 -13.88 0.53 -4.63
CA ASP A 30 -15.25 0.75 -5.11
C ASP A 30 -15.32 1.42 -6.49
N LEU A 31 -14.29 2.19 -6.85
CA LEU A 31 -14.24 2.97 -8.09
C LEU A 31 -13.48 2.28 -9.22
N GLN A 32 -12.81 1.16 -8.93
CA GLN A 32 -11.98 0.50 -9.92
C GLN A 32 -12.84 -0.03 -11.09
N GLU A 33 -12.32 0.09 -12.29
CA GLU A 33 -12.72 -0.77 -13.40
C GLU A 33 -12.09 -2.16 -13.20
N THR A 34 -12.64 -3.17 -13.90
CA THR A 34 -12.07 -4.51 -13.91
C THR A 34 -10.56 -4.47 -14.19
N GLY A 35 -9.78 -5.12 -13.32
CA GLY A 35 -8.31 -5.09 -13.39
C GLY A 35 -7.65 -3.91 -12.66
N GLY A 36 -8.38 -3.17 -11.82
CA GLY A 36 -7.79 -2.24 -10.84
C GLY A 36 -7.56 -0.81 -11.31
N ILE A 37 -8.09 -0.43 -12.48
CA ILE A 37 -7.88 0.92 -13.02
C ILE A 37 -8.87 1.89 -12.35
N VAL A 38 -8.34 2.92 -11.69
CA VAL A 38 -9.15 3.96 -11.04
C VAL A 38 -9.00 5.28 -11.79
N LYS A 39 -10.05 5.67 -12.52
CA LYS A 39 -10.13 6.93 -13.28
C LYS A 39 -10.70 8.06 -12.43
N ALA A 40 -9.91 8.53 -11.47
CA ALA A 40 -10.28 9.65 -10.60
C ALA A 40 -9.07 10.51 -10.28
N SER A 41 -9.27 11.82 -10.18
CA SER A 41 -8.24 12.72 -9.69
C SER A 41 -8.13 12.70 -8.17
N GLN A 42 -6.96 13.04 -7.63
CA GLN A 42 -6.78 13.23 -6.19
C GLN A 42 -7.83 14.17 -5.59
N ARG A 43 -8.19 15.26 -6.28
CA ARG A 43 -9.23 16.17 -5.80
C ARG A 43 -10.59 15.47 -5.62
N GLU A 44 -10.99 14.65 -6.59
CA GLU A 44 -12.25 13.89 -6.52
C GLU A 44 -12.19 12.82 -5.42
N LEU A 45 -11.07 12.11 -5.29
CA LEU A 45 -10.85 11.12 -4.23
C LEU A 45 -10.89 11.76 -2.84
N GLY A 46 -10.19 12.87 -2.65
CA GLY A 46 -10.18 13.62 -1.39
C GLY A 46 -11.54 14.16 -0.99
N ALA A 47 -12.32 14.64 -1.96
CA ALA A 47 -13.69 15.11 -1.71
C ALA A 47 -14.61 13.98 -1.24
N ARG A 48 -14.46 12.77 -1.79
CA ARG A 48 -15.28 11.59 -1.40
C ARG A 48 -15.03 11.14 0.04
N ILE A 49 -13.77 11.15 0.47
CA ILE A 49 -13.39 10.72 1.83
C ILE A 49 -13.35 11.88 2.84
N GLY A 50 -13.71 13.10 2.43
CA GLY A 50 -13.65 14.29 3.28
C GLY A 50 -12.23 14.67 3.75
N ALA A 51 -11.19 14.26 3.02
CA ALA A 51 -9.81 14.50 3.41
C ALA A 51 -9.28 15.84 2.87
N SER A 52 -8.50 16.53 3.70
CA SER A 52 -7.69 17.66 3.23
C SER A 52 -6.67 17.22 2.17
N ARG A 53 -6.24 18.14 1.31
CA ARG A 53 -5.21 17.87 0.29
C ARG A 53 -3.93 17.26 0.89
N ASN A 54 -3.47 17.78 2.03
CA ASN A 54 -2.26 17.29 2.69
C ASN A 54 -2.44 15.89 3.27
N ALA A 55 -3.60 15.60 3.87
CA ALA A 55 -3.90 14.26 4.37
C ALA A 55 -3.99 13.25 3.23
N LEU A 56 -4.64 13.63 2.13
CA LEU A 56 -4.74 12.79 0.94
C LEU A 56 -3.38 12.53 0.29
N GLN A 57 -2.52 13.55 0.14
CA GLN A 57 -1.20 13.36 -0.44
C GLN A 57 -0.35 12.39 0.39
N ARG A 58 -0.38 12.49 1.72
CA ARG A 58 0.30 11.55 2.61
C ARG A 58 -0.29 10.14 2.53
N ALA A 59 -1.61 10.04 2.47
CA ALA A 59 -2.29 8.75 2.33
C ALA A 59 -1.92 8.08 0.99
N MET A 60 -1.96 8.81 -0.12
CA MET A 60 -1.57 8.30 -1.44
C MET A 60 -0.11 7.87 -1.45
N GLY A 61 0.80 8.70 -0.94
CA GLY A 61 2.22 8.33 -0.82
C GLY A 61 2.40 7.04 -0.01
N LEU A 62 1.69 6.91 1.12
CA LEU A 62 1.72 5.69 1.92
C LEU A 62 1.20 4.46 1.15
N LEU A 63 0.15 4.59 0.34
CA LEU A 63 -0.35 3.47 -0.47
C LEU A 63 0.65 3.06 -1.56
N VAL A 64 1.32 4.03 -2.19
CA VAL A 64 2.38 3.79 -3.18
C VAL A 64 3.59 3.13 -2.53
N ASP A 65 4.06 3.66 -1.41
CA ASP A 65 5.21 3.12 -0.65
C ASP A 65 4.99 1.68 -0.20
N ARG A 66 3.74 1.23 -0.04
CA ARG A 66 3.39 -0.14 0.37
C ARG A 66 3.01 -1.05 -0.80
N GLY A 67 3.19 -0.59 -2.03
CA GLY A 67 2.90 -1.35 -3.23
C GLY A 67 1.42 -1.63 -3.43
N LEU A 68 0.51 -0.88 -2.79
CA LEU A 68 -0.94 -1.06 -2.94
C LEU A 68 -1.49 -0.33 -4.17
N VAL A 69 -0.87 0.80 -4.51
CA VAL A 69 -1.25 1.66 -5.63
C VAL A 69 0.00 1.94 -6.46
N MET A 70 -0.07 1.78 -7.77
CA MET A 70 0.99 2.23 -8.66
C MET A 70 0.86 3.72 -8.95
N GLU A 71 2.00 4.39 -9.10
CA GLU A 71 2.01 5.78 -9.55
C GLU A 71 1.35 5.93 -10.93
N PRO A 72 0.61 7.03 -11.14
CA PRO A 72 -0.13 7.24 -12.37
C PRO A 72 0.82 7.40 -13.55
N GLN A 73 0.85 6.44 -14.48
CA GLN A 73 1.56 6.59 -15.76
C GLN A 73 0.87 7.61 -16.68
N LYS A 74 -0.43 7.86 -16.46
CA LYS A 74 -1.26 8.82 -17.19
C LYS A 74 -1.99 9.74 -16.23
N TYR A 75 -2.21 10.99 -16.64
CA TYR A 75 -2.88 12.00 -15.82
C TYR A 75 -4.26 11.49 -15.34
N ARG A 76 -4.49 11.50 -14.01
CA ARG A 76 -5.73 11.08 -13.33
C ARG A 76 -6.09 9.59 -13.44
N THR A 77 -5.13 8.72 -13.71
CA THR A 77 -5.35 7.27 -13.74
C THR A 77 -4.42 6.60 -12.74
N TYR A 78 -4.99 5.97 -11.72
CA TYR A 78 -4.25 5.12 -10.79
C TYR A 78 -4.49 3.65 -11.12
N GLU A 79 -3.54 2.80 -10.78
CA GLU A 79 -3.68 1.34 -10.88
C GLU A 79 -3.52 0.76 -9.48
N LEU A 80 -4.46 -0.11 -9.09
CA LEU A 80 -4.38 -0.90 -7.88
C LEU A 80 -3.49 -2.13 -8.11
N HIS A 81 -2.82 -2.59 -7.06
CA HIS A 81 -1.98 -3.79 -7.16
C HIS A 81 -2.82 -5.01 -7.56
N PRO A 82 -2.40 -5.84 -8.54
CA PRO A 82 -3.17 -6.99 -9.03
C PRO A 82 -3.78 -7.88 -7.93
N PHE A 83 -3.04 -8.12 -6.84
CA PHE A 83 -3.55 -8.91 -5.72
C PHE A 83 -4.70 -8.31 -4.90
N ILE A 84 -5.07 -7.04 -5.12
CA ILE A 84 -6.18 -6.36 -4.42
C ILE A 84 -7.24 -5.82 -5.39
N THR A 85 -7.18 -6.20 -6.68
CA THR A 85 -8.14 -5.77 -7.70
C THR A 85 -9.25 -6.80 -7.90
N ASP A 86 -10.35 -6.33 -8.47
CA ASP A 86 -11.43 -7.21 -8.93
C ASP A 86 -11.17 -7.77 -10.33
N TYR A 87 -11.46 -9.06 -10.48
CA TYR A 87 -11.34 -9.79 -11.74
C TYR A 87 -12.70 -10.35 -12.17
N PRO A 88 -12.96 -10.44 -13.49
CA PRO A 88 -14.26 -10.88 -14.00
C PRO A 88 -14.47 -12.38 -13.83
N ASP A 89 -13.38 -13.16 -13.80
CA ASP A 89 -13.38 -14.61 -13.64
C ASP A 89 -12.05 -15.11 -13.06
N GLU A 90 -12.01 -16.40 -12.70
CA GLU A 90 -10.84 -17.03 -12.10
C GLU A 90 -9.65 -17.13 -13.08
N ALA A 91 -9.89 -17.28 -14.37
CA ALA A 91 -8.81 -17.38 -15.36
C ALA A 91 -8.05 -16.05 -15.50
N ALA A 92 -8.78 -14.93 -15.52
CA ALA A 92 -8.23 -13.59 -15.51
C ALA A 92 -7.45 -13.32 -14.21
N LEU A 93 -7.98 -13.75 -13.06
CA LEU A 93 -7.28 -13.65 -11.77
C LEU A 93 -5.95 -14.40 -11.81
N GLN A 94 -5.95 -15.67 -12.21
CA GLN A 94 -4.73 -16.49 -12.25
C GLN A 94 -3.68 -15.91 -13.21
N THR A 95 -4.13 -15.44 -14.37
CA THR A 95 -3.24 -14.80 -15.36
C THR A 95 -2.60 -13.54 -14.79
N ALA A 96 -3.40 -12.67 -14.18
CA ALA A 96 -2.90 -11.43 -13.61
C ALA A 96 -2.00 -11.67 -12.39
N PHE A 97 -2.28 -12.68 -11.59
CA PHE A 97 -1.43 -13.06 -10.45
C PHE A 97 -0.08 -13.60 -10.93
N ALA A 98 -0.07 -14.45 -11.96
CA ALA A 98 1.16 -14.97 -12.54
C ALA A 98 2.01 -13.84 -13.15
N ASP A 99 1.38 -12.91 -13.87
CA ASP A 99 2.06 -11.71 -14.41
C ASP A 99 2.64 -10.83 -13.29
N ALA A 100 1.85 -10.55 -12.24
CA ALA A 100 2.29 -9.76 -11.10
C ALA A 100 3.52 -10.40 -10.41
N LEU A 101 3.49 -11.71 -10.19
CA LEU A 101 4.63 -12.44 -9.60
C LEU A 101 5.87 -12.36 -10.49
N ALA A 102 5.72 -12.46 -11.81
CA ALA A 102 6.84 -12.32 -12.75
C ALA A 102 7.43 -10.91 -12.73
N ARG A 103 6.57 -9.88 -12.70
CA ARG A 103 7.00 -8.47 -12.61
C ARG A 103 7.66 -8.14 -11.28
N ILE A 104 7.19 -8.70 -10.17
CA ILE A 104 7.85 -8.60 -8.85
C ILE A 104 9.23 -9.24 -8.91
N ALA A 105 9.35 -10.45 -9.47
CA ALA A 105 10.63 -11.12 -9.61
C ALA A 105 11.62 -10.37 -10.52
N ALA A 106 11.11 -9.64 -11.52
CA ALA A 106 11.89 -8.76 -12.39
C ALA A 106 12.22 -7.39 -11.77
N GLY A 107 11.63 -7.04 -10.63
CA GLY A 107 11.78 -5.72 -9.99
C GLY A 107 10.98 -4.60 -10.64
N GLU A 108 10.00 -4.93 -11.49
CA GLU A 108 9.15 -3.99 -12.24
C GLU A 108 7.85 -3.64 -11.49
N LEU A 109 7.49 -4.44 -10.48
CA LEU A 109 6.35 -4.23 -9.61
C LEU A 109 6.79 -4.38 -8.16
N LEU A 110 6.40 -3.43 -7.30
CA LEU A 110 6.67 -3.50 -5.87
C LEU A 110 5.75 -4.54 -5.22
N ASP A 111 6.32 -5.43 -4.39
CA ASP A 111 5.55 -6.38 -3.60
C ASP A 111 4.76 -5.66 -2.47
N ILE A 112 3.64 -6.25 -2.04
CA ILE A 112 2.84 -5.72 -0.93
C ILE A 112 3.53 -6.06 0.38
N ALA A 113 4.41 -5.16 0.84
CA ALA A 113 5.23 -5.38 2.01
C ALA A 113 4.85 -4.47 3.19
N PRO A 114 4.88 -4.99 4.44
CA PRO A 114 4.88 -4.15 5.64
C PRO A 114 6.12 -3.24 5.63
N PRO A 115 6.11 -2.13 6.39
CA PRO A 115 7.24 -1.23 6.37
C PRO A 115 8.46 -1.94 6.96
N GLU A 116 9.55 -1.99 6.23
CA GLU A 116 10.86 -2.34 6.78
C GLU A 116 11.33 -1.16 7.63
N TYR A 117 10.82 -1.04 8.84
CA TYR A 117 11.45 -0.20 9.84
C TYR A 117 12.70 -0.94 10.34
N ASP A 118 13.80 -0.80 9.62
CA ASP A 118 15.14 -1.07 10.14
C ASP A 118 15.55 0.09 11.08
N VAL A 119 14.77 0.27 12.15
CA VAL A 119 15.25 1.04 13.30
C VAL A 119 15.78 0.00 14.26
N GLN A 120 17.09 -0.22 14.25
CA GLN A 120 17.74 -0.72 15.45
C GLN A 120 17.19 0.10 16.63
N PRO A 121 16.64 -0.53 17.67
CA PRO A 121 16.14 0.21 18.82
C PRO A 121 17.26 1.15 19.29
N PRO A 122 16.97 2.44 19.56
CA PRO A 122 18.00 3.34 20.07
C PRO A 122 18.61 2.68 21.30
N LYS A 123 19.94 2.45 21.25
CA LYS A 123 20.70 1.87 22.36
C LYS A 123 20.31 2.66 23.60
N LYS A 124 19.76 1.98 24.62
CA LYS A 124 19.35 2.62 25.88
C LYS A 124 20.46 3.59 26.30
N PRO A 125 20.18 4.89 26.53
CA PRO A 125 21.21 5.79 27.01
C PRO A 125 21.76 5.20 28.30
N VAL A 126 23.07 4.92 28.30
CA VAL A 126 23.79 4.40 29.46
C VAL A 126 23.67 5.47 30.53
N THR A 127 22.85 5.23 31.54
CA THR A 127 22.76 6.13 32.69
C THR A 127 24.14 6.15 33.34
N PRO A 128 24.82 7.31 33.48
CA PRO A 128 26.08 7.36 34.19
C PRO A 128 25.84 6.94 35.63
N ALA A 129 26.56 5.92 36.10
CA ALA A 129 26.52 5.52 37.49
C ALA A 129 26.96 6.70 38.35
N LEU A 130 26.07 7.17 39.22
CA LEU A 130 26.41 8.11 40.29
C LEU A 130 27.52 7.48 41.14
N GLN A 131 28.75 7.95 40.95
CA GLN A 131 29.85 7.60 41.84
C GLN A 131 29.51 8.15 43.23
N ARG A 132 29.29 7.23 44.18
CA ARG A 132 29.24 7.59 45.59
C ARG A 132 30.62 8.09 45.99
N VAL A 133 30.67 9.37 46.33
CA VAL A 133 31.75 9.99 47.09
C VAL A 133 31.93 9.26 48.42
N SER A 134 33.18 8.99 48.79
CA SER A 134 33.63 8.57 50.12
C SER A 134 34.90 9.35 50.42
#